data_AF-A0AAV9N3P7-F1
#
_entry.id   AF-A0AAV9N3P7-F1
#
_cell.length_a   1.000
_cell.length_b   1.000
_cell.length_c   1.000
_cell.angle_alpha   90.00
_cell.angle_beta   90.00
_cell.angle_gamma   90.00
#
_symmetry.space_group_name_H-M   'P 1'
#
loop_
_entity.id
_entity.type
_entity.pdbx_description
1 polymer ?
#
loop_
_entity_poly.entity_id
_entity_poly.type
_entity_poly.pdbx_seq_one_letter_code
_entity_poly.pdbx_strand_id
1 'polypeptide(L)'
;MHPLRPGSQKEIALINYLDDKLLRITRRHAKKFSNERRDNDDTPGYTTYDEFATDIEPLIDIVWISGTPTIQIPYFLTLAGQICSYLEAFPFSTSFFPLAGKIDEGFASVLRAANNNSPGGSLPFNVSMTDKVRIKSLVEETRVAAVNAASASGYAASAPAISEIDSEDDDDDTDMGDDDITVRTDEELDVLPISLRLSRVYKQTLEILGDSLTSGSLPG
;
A
#
# COMPACT_ATOMS: atom_id res chain seq x y z
N MET A 1 15.45 -10.76 10.12
CA MET A 1 14.97 -9.65 10.97
C MET A 1 14.87 -10.14 12.41
N HIS A 2 15.17 -9.30 13.39
CA HIS A 2 15.05 -9.66 14.81
C HIS A 2 13.96 -8.78 15.43
N PRO A 3 12.79 -9.35 15.80
CA PRO A 3 11.73 -8.59 16.43
C PRO A 3 12.23 -7.88 17.69
N LEU A 4 11.70 -6.68 17.92
CA LEU A 4 11.96 -5.94 19.15
C LEU A 4 11.30 -6.67 20.32
N ARG A 5 11.99 -6.66 21.46
CA ARG A 5 11.46 -7.26 22.67
C ARG A 5 10.30 -6.39 23.20
N PRO A 6 9.12 -6.97 23.49
CA PRO A 6 8.01 -6.25 24.09
C PRO A 6 8.42 -5.52 25.38
N GLY A 7 8.05 -4.25 25.50
CA GLY A 7 8.39 -3.34 26.59
C GLY A 7 9.85 -2.85 26.60
N SER A 8 10.63 -3.08 25.54
CA SER A 8 12.03 -2.64 25.52
C SER A 8 12.17 -1.14 25.24
N GLN A 9 13.29 -0.54 25.70
CA GLN A 9 13.59 0.86 25.39
C GLN A 9 13.66 1.13 23.87
N LYS A 10 14.12 0.15 23.07
CA LYS A 10 14.19 0.27 21.61
C LYS A 10 12.80 0.31 20.98
N GLU A 11 11.86 -0.50 21.46
CA GLU A 11 10.47 -0.47 21.02
C GLU A 11 9.80 0.86 21.38
N ILE A 12 9.94 1.32 22.62
CA ILE A 12 9.36 2.58 23.07
C ILE A 12 9.93 3.76 22.25
N ALA A 13 11.25 3.77 22.02
CA ALA A 13 11.88 4.81 21.21
C ALA A 13 11.40 4.79 19.75
N LEU A 14 11.18 3.60 19.18
CA LEU A 14 10.64 3.44 17.83
C LEU A 14 9.21 3.97 17.74
N ILE A 15 8.33 3.60 18.68
CA ILE A 15 6.94 4.05 18.75
C ILE A 15 6.89 5.58 18.82
N ASN A 16 7.62 6.18 19.76
CA ASN A 16 7.68 7.64 19.90
C ASN A 16 8.18 8.34 18.63
N TYR A 17 9.21 7.77 17.99
CA TYR A 17 9.74 8.30 16.73
C TYR A 17 8.70 8.27 15.61
N LEU A 18 7.99 7.15 15.45
CA LEU A 18 6.96 7.00 14.43
C LEU A 18 5.79 7.96 14.69
N ASP A 19 5.33 8.06 15.95
CA ASP A 19 4.23 8.94 16.35
C ASP A 19 4.56 10.41 16.10
N ASP A 20 5.76 10.86 16.47
CA ASP A 20 6.21 12.24 16.22
C ASP A 20 6.26 12.57 14.71
N LYS A 21 6.71 11.62 13.90
CA LYS A 21 6.79 11.79 12.44
C LYS A 21 5.41 11.78 11.78
N LEU A 22 4.53 10.87 12.18
CA LEU A 22 3.15 10.82 11.71
C LEU A 22 2.36 12.08 12.09
N LEU A 23 2.60 12.61 13.28
CA LEU A 23 2.02 13.87 13.73
C LEU A 23 2.48 15.04 12.87
N ARG A 24 3.78 15.10 12.54
CA ARG A 24 4.33 16.11 11.61
C ARG A 24 3.70 16.00 10.22
N ILE A 25 3.59 14.80 9.65
CA ILE A 25 2.94 14.56 8.36
C ILE A 25 1.48 15.06 8.38
N THR A 26 0.74 14.70 9.42
CA THR A 26 -0.67 15.10 9.59
C THR A 26 -0.82 16.62 9.68
N ARG A 27 0.07 17.30 10.42
CA ARG A 27 0.09 18.77 10.50
C ARG A 27 0.40 19.43 9.17
N ARG A 28 1.40 18.93 8.42
CA ARG A 28 1.73 19.45 7.08
C ARG A 28 0.55 19.29 6.11
N HIS A 29 -0.16 18.17 6.16
CA HIS A 29 -1.35 17.99 5.36
C HIS A 29 -2.49 18.94 5.76
N ALA A 30 -2.74 19.12 7.06
CA ALA A 30 -3.76 20.06 7.54
C ALA A 30 -3.49 21.51 7.08
N LYS A 31 -2.22 21.93 7.05
CA LYS A 31 -1.79 23.25 6.56
C LYS A 31 -2.12 23.49 5.07
N LYS A 32 -2.42 22.46 4.27
CA LYS A 32 -2.93 22.63 2.89
C LYS A 32 -4.29 23.31 2.85
N PHE A 33 -5.12 23.06 3.87
CA PHE A 33 -6.50 23.57 3.94
C PHE A 33 -6.62 24.85 4.79
N SER A 34 -5.59 25.21 5.55
CA SER A 34 -5.55 26.45 6.31
C SER A 34 -4.77 27.53 5.57
N ASN A 35 -5.42 28.67 5.31
CA ASN A 35 -4.76 29.87 4.77
C ASN A 35 -3.96 30.62 5.85
N GLU A 36 -3.81 30.04 7.04
CA GLU A 36 -3.23 30.69 8.21
C GLU A 36 -1.72 30.39 8.31
N ARG A 37 -0.92 31.33 7.84
CA ARG A 37 0.52 31.51 8.15
C ARG A 37 0.76 31.87 9.64
N ARG A 38 0.05 31.24 10.57
CA ARG A 38 0.01 31.64 12.00
C ARG A 38 0.45 30.56 12.97
N ASP A 39 1.31 29.65 12.53
CA ASP A 39 1.95 28.72 13.46
C ASP A 39 3.44 29.00 13.49
N ASN A 40 4.05 29.01 14.68
CA ASN A 40 5.50 29.18 14.89
C ASN A 40 6.32 27.98 14.37
N ASP A 41 5.70 27.11 13.59
CA ASP A 41 6.30 25.99 12.89
C ASP A 41 6.45 26.36 11.41
N ASP A 42 7.68 26.72 11.03
CA ASP A 42 8.10 27.12 9.69
C ASP A 42 7.90 26.02 8.63
N THR A 43 7.49 24.81 9.01
CA THR A 43 7.28 23.72 8.05
C THR A 43 6.05 24.00 7.18
N PRO A 44 6.21 24.22 5.85
CA PRO A 44 5.08 24.49 4.96
C PRO A 44 4.19 23.25 4.79
N GLY A 45 2.91 23.49 4.50
CA GLY A 45 2.00 22.43 4.12
C GLY A 45 2.40 21.76 2.80
N TYR A 46 1.90 20.55 2.56
CA TYR A 46 2.19 19.85 1.31
C TYR A 46 1.54 20.54 0.12
N THR A 47 2.30 20.70 -0.96
CA THR A 47 1.79 21.25 -2.23
C THR A 47 1.52 20.18 -3.27
N THR A 48 2.26 19.07 -3.21
CA THR A 48 2.16 17.92 -4.11
C THR A 48 2.11 16.62 -3.33
N TYR A 49 1.62 15.56 -3.98
CA TYR A 49 1.68 14.21 -3.42
C TYR A 49 3.12 13.72 -3.25
N ASP A 50 4.05 14.17 -4.09
CA ASP A 50 5.47 13.77 -4.06
C ASP A 50 6.20 14.24 -2.79
N GLU A 51 5.88 15.45 -2.31
CA GLU A 51 6.41 15.94 -1.03
C GLU A 51 5.95 15.08 0.14
N PHE A 52 4.69 14.61 0.10
CA PHE A 52 4.17 13.67 1.09
C PHE A 52 4.82 12.29 0.96
N ALA A 53 4.97 11.79 -0.27
CA ALA A 53 5.61 10.51 -0.56
C ALA A 53 7.04 10.46 0.01
N THR A 54 7.80 11.54 -0.16
CA THR A 54 9.16 11.69 0.36
C THR A 54 9.22 11.62 1.89
N ASP A 55 8.22 12.18 2.58
CA ASP A 55 8.19 12.19 4.05
C ASP A 55 7.72 10.84 4.63
N ILE A 56 6.79 10.14 3.95
CA ILE A 56 6.18 8.91 4.47
C ILE A 56 7.00 7.67 4.14
N GLU A 57 7.68 7.62 3.00
CA GLU A 57 8.45 6.45 2.55
C GLU A 57 9.45 5.93 3.60
N PRO A 58 10.28 6.78 4.26
CA PRO A 58 11.21 6.29 5.27
C PRO A 58 10.52 5.65 6.48
N LEU A 59 9.28 6.06 6.79
CA LEU A 59 8.52 5.45 7.88
C LEU A 59 8.06 4.04 7.53
N ILE A 60 7.70 3.80 6.27
CA ILE A 60 7.34 2.46 5.77
C ILE A 60 8.54 1.53 5.93
N ASP A 61 9.73 1.98 5.50
CA ASP A 61 10.97 1.20 5.60
C ASP A 61 11.33 0.90 7.06
N ILE A 62 11.19 1.88 7.96
CA ILE A 62 11.46 1.70 9.39
C ILE A 62 10.48 0.70 10.02
N VAL A 63 9.19 0.79 9.71
CA VAL A 63 8.17 -0.14 10.20
C VAL A 63 8.47 -1.56 9.69
N TRP A 64 8.83 -1.70 8.41
CA TRP A 64 9.26 -2.98 7.84
C TRP A 64 10.46 -3.58 8.59
N ILE A 65 11.54 -2.80 8.75
CA ILE A 65 12.77 -3.24 9.42
C ILE A 65 12.54 -3.63 10.89
N SER A 66 11.53 -3.05 11.55
CA SER A 66 11.22 -3.37 12.96
C SER A 66 10.97 -4.85 13.20
N GLY A 67 10.47 -5.59 12.19
CA GLY A 67 10.18 -7.02 12.26
C GLY A 67 9.24 -7.40 13.42
N THR A 68 8.50 -6.45 13.98
CA THR A 68 7.72 -6.63 15.20
C THR A 68 6.24 -6.54 14.83
N PRO A 69 5.53 -7.66 14.66
CA PRO A 69 4.22 -7.62 14.01
C PRO A 69 3.15 -6.81 14.76
N THR A 70 3.24 -6.72 16.09
CA THR A 70 2.38 -5.88 16.93
C THR A 70 2.57 -4.38 16.68
N ILE A 71 3.71 -3.97 16.13
CA ILE A 71 3.99 -2.61 15.66
C ILE A 71 3.64 -2.52 14.17
N GLN A 72 4.09 -3.50 13.38
CA GLN A 72 3.93 -3.46 11.92
C GLN A 72 2.47 -3.30 11.48
N ILE A 73 1.54 -4.09 12.03
CA ILE A 73 0.13 -4.01 11.61
C ILE A 73 -0.49 -2.61 11.84
N PRO A 74 -0.50 -2.07 13.07
CA PRO A 74 -1.16 -0.77 13.30
C PRO A 74 -0.48 0.37 12.53
N TYR A 75 0.84 0.36 12.40
CA TYR A 75 1.54 1.41 11.67
C TYR A 75 1.37 1.27 10.16
N PHE A 76 1.44 0.06 9.58
CA PHE A 76 1.12 -0.12 8.15
C PHE A 76 -0.33 0.26 7.83
N LEU A 77 -1.30 -0.08 8.68
CA LEU A 77 -2.69 0.39 8.53
C LEU A 77 -2.78 1.92 8.54
N THR A 78 -2.04 2.58 9.45
CA THR A 78 -2.05 4.05 9.55
C THR A 78 -1.41 4.70 8.32
N LEU A 79 -0.25 4.20 7.90
CA LEU A 79 0.49 4.70 6.73
C LEU A 79 -0.30 4.48 5.44
N ALA A 80 -0.87 3.28 5.25
CA ALA A 80 -1.73 2.94 4.13
C ALA A 80 -2.99 3.83 4.09
N GLY A 81 -3.58 4.11 5.25
CA GLY A 81 -4.70 5.04 5.39
C GLY A 81 -4.34 6.45 4.93
N GLN A 82 -3.20 6.98 5.36
CA GLN A 82 -2.72 8.30 4.92
C GLN A 82 -2.42 8.33 3.42
N ILE A 83 -1.76 7.28 2.89
CA ILE A 83 -1.50 7.11 1.44
C ILE A 83 -2.81 7.18 0.65
N CYS A 84 -3.81 6.42 1.07
CA CYS A 84 -5.14 6.39 0.44
C CYS A 84 -5.82 7.76 0.50
N SER A 85 -5.98 8.32 1.70
CA SER A 85 -6.71 9.58 1.90
C SER A 85 -6.04 10.76 1.22
N TYR A 86 -4.70 10.81 1.17
CA TYR A 86 -4.00 11.94 0.59
C TYR A 86 -3.95 11.85 -0.93
N LEU A 87 -4.11 10.66 -1.50
CA LEU A 87 -4.17 10.48 -2.96
C LEU A 87 -5.31 11.30 -3.59
N GLU A 88 -6.44 11.41 -2.89
CA GLU A 88 -7.59 12.21 -3.33
C GLU A 88 -7.41 13.71 -3.09
N ALA A 89 -6.46 14.10 -2.24
CA ALA A 89 -6.23 15.50 -1.88
C ALA A 89 -5.32 16.25 -2.87
N PHE A 90 -4.61 15.54 -3.75
CA PHE A 90 -3.65 16.10 -4.71
C PHE A 90 -3.92 15.58 -6.13
N PRO A 91 -3.40 16.25 -7.18
CA PRO A 91 -3.30 15.63 -8.50
C PRO A 91 -2.56 14.29 -8.42
N PHE A 92 -2.95 13.33 -9.26
CA PHE A 92 -2.36 11.99 -9.24
C PHE A 92 -0.86 12.05 -9.54
N SER A 93 -0.07 11.39 -8.70
CA SER A 93 1.36 11.20 -8.90
C SER A 93 1.69 9.72 -8.95
N THR A 94 2.64 9.36 -9.82
CA THR A 94 3.20 8.00 -9.92
C THR A 94 4.03 7.60 -8.70
N SER A 95 4.45 8.56 -7.86
CA SER A 95 5.10 8.30 -6.55
C SER A 95 4.21 7.49 -5.60
N PHE A 96 2.91 7.37 -5.89
CA PHE A 96 2.02 6.45 -5.20
C PHE A 96 2.43 4.98 -5.34
N PHE A 97 2.85 4.54 -6.53
CA PHE A 97 3.13 3.12 -6.81
C PHE A 97 4.22 2.51 -5.92
N PRO A 98 5.41 3.11 -5.74
CA PRO A 98 6.43 2.54 -4.86
C PRO A 98 5.96 2.46 -3.41
N LEU A 99 5.19 3.45 -2.91
CA LEU A 99 4.63 3.40 -1.56
C LEU A 99 3.65 2.24 -1.41
N ALA A 100 2.71 2.10 -2.35
CA ALA A 100 1.72 1.02 -2.33
C ALA A 100 2.39 -0.35 -2.44
N GLY A 101 3.45 -0.48 -3.26
CA GLY A 101 4.24 -1.71 -3.37
C GLY A 101 4.90 -2.11 -2.04
N LYS A 102 5.54 -1.16 -1.34
CA LYS A 102 6.16 -1.42 -0.03
C LYS A 102 5.13 -1.81 1.04
N ILE A 103 3.97 -1.17 1.05
CA ILE A 103 2.88 -1.54 1.96
C ILE A 103 2.30 -2.91 1.60
N ASP A 104 2.15 -3.23 0.31
CA ASP A 104 1.67 -4.54 -0.16
C ASP A 104 2.61 -5.65 0.31
N GLU A 105 3.92 -5.49 0.13
CA GLU A 105 4.92 -6.42 0.65
C GLU A 105 4.86 -6.50 2.19
N GLY A 106 4.70 -5.35 2.85
CA GLY A 106 4.50 -5.21 4.29
C GLY A 106 3.37 -6.08 4.83
N PHE A 107 2.15 -5.88 4.32
CA PHE A 107 0.99 -6.66 4.71
C PHE A 107 1.12 -8.12 4.31
N ALA A 108 1.55 -8.41 3.09
CA ALA A 108 1.70 -9.77 2.60
C ALA A 108 2.67 -10.59 3.46
N SER A 109 3.80 -10.01 3.86
CA SER A 109 4.78 -10.65 4.77
C SER A 109 4.18 -11.00 6.12
N VAL A 110 3.48 -10.05 6.75
CA VAL A 110 2.87 -10.26 8.08
C VAL A 110 1.73 -11.28 8.01
N LEU A 111 0.91 -11.25 6.95
CA LEU A 111 -0.17 -12.21 6.73
C LEU A 111 0.35 -13.63 6.47
N ARG A 112 1.39 -13.78 5.64
CA ARG A 112 2.04 -15.08 5.40
C ARG A 112 2.68 -15.63 6.68
N ALA A 113 3.36 -14.78 7.47
CA ALA A 113 3.95 -15.19 8.73
C ALA A 113 2.90 -15.74 9.72
N ALA A 114 1.70 -15.16 9.74
CA ALA A 114 0.60 -15.67 10.57
C ALA A 114 0.03 -17.01 10.07
N ASN A 115 -0.08 -17.20 8.75
CA ASN A 115 -0.60 -18.43 8.15
C ASN A 115 0.38 -19.61 8.27
N ASN A 116 1.69 -19.34 8.25
CA ASN A 116 2.75 -20.36 8.28
C ASN A 116 3.12 -20.87 9.69
N ASN A 117 2.36 -20.49 10.74
CA ASN A 117 2.60 -20.97 12.09
C ASN A 117 2.36 -22.48 12.20
N SER A 118 3.45 -23.25 12.03
CA SER A 118 3.49 -24.67 12.35
C SER A 118 3.34 -24.87 13.87
N PRO A 119 2.64 -25.92 14.32
CA PRO A 119 2.47 -26.22 15.74
C PRO A 119 3.81 -26.71 16.32
N GLY A 120 4.66 -25.82 16.84
CA GLY A 120 5.90 -26.26 17.49
C GLY A 120 6.98 -25.23 17.85
N GLY A 121 6.91 -23.96 17.49
CA GLY A 121 7.98 -22.99 17.78
C GLY A 121 7.50 -21.59 18.08
N SER A 122 7.96 -21.02 19.21
CA SER A 122 7.94 -19.60 19.60
C SER A 122 6.64 -18.82 19.30
N LEU A 123 5.78 -18.69 20.32
CA LEU A 123 4.61 -17.80 20.43
C LEU A 123 3.97 -17.36 19.09
N PRO A 124 2.84 -17.97 18.69
CA PRO A 124 2.25 -17.73 17.38
C PRO A 124 1.73 -16.30 17.28
N PHE A 125 2.41 -15.45 16.51
CA PHE A 125 1.80 -14.20 16.08
C PHE A 125 0.72 -14.52 15.04
N ASN A 126 -0.53 -14.16 15.34
CA ASN A 126 -1.65 -14.33 14.43
C ASN A 126 -2.26 -12.96 14.11
N VAL A 127 -2.48 -12.68 12.82
CA VAL A 127 -3.26 -11.51 12.40
C VAL A 127 -4.73 -11.78 12.74
N SER A 128 -5.32 -10.95 13.59
CA SER A 128 -6.71 -11.13 13.99
C SER A 128 -7.66 -11.04 12.78
N MET A 129 -8.82 -11.71 12.84
CA MET A 129 -9.82 -11.61 11.78
C MET A 129 -10.24 -10.14 11.55
N THR A 130 -10.33 -9.35 12.63
CA THR A 130 -10.61 -7.91 12.55
C THR A 130 -9.54 -7.16 11.77
N ASP A 131 -8.26 -7.46 12.00
CA ASP A 131 -7.16 -6.84 11.26
C ASP A 131 -7.16 -7.27 9.79
N LYS A 132 -7.43 -8.56 9.50
CA LYS A 132 -7.59 -9.03 8.11
C LYS A 132 -8.67 -8.28 7.35
N VAL A 133 -9.84 -8.09 7.97
CA VAL A 133 -10.95 -7.32 7.38
C VAL A 133 -10.58 -5.86 7.19
N ARG A 134 -9.89 -5.24 8.16
CA ARG A 134 -9.41 -3.85 8.05
C ARG A 134 -8.40 -3.68 6.91
N ILE A 135 -7.42 -4.58 6.82
CA ILE A 135 -6.43 -4.57 5.73
C ILE A 135 -7.16 -4.69 4.39
N LYS A 136 -8.04 -5.69 4.24
CA LYS A 136 -8.81 -5.92 2.99
C LYS A 136 -9.59 -4.67 2.58
N SER A 137 -10.39 -4.11 3.49
CA SER A 137 -11.21 -2.94 3.22
C SER A 137 -10.35 -1.76 2.76
N LEU A 138 -9.24 -1.52 3.44
CA LEU A 138 -8.36 -0.39 3.16
C LEU A 138 -7.64 -0.54 1.81
N VAL A 139 -7.15 -1.73 1.46
CA VAL A 139 -6.49 -1.95 0.18
C VAL A 139 -7.47 -1.87 -0.99
N GLU A 140 -8.71 -2.36 -0.82
CA GLU A 140 -9.77 -2.23 -1.82
C GLU A 140 -10.17 -0.76 -2.01
N GLU A 141 -10.33 0.00 -0.93
CA GLU A 141 -10.58 1.45 -0.96
C GLU A 141 -9.45 2.19 -1.69
N THR A 142 -8.19 1.86 -1.37
CA THR A 142 -7.04 2.50 -2.00
C THR A 142 -6.98 2.25 -3.50
N ARG A 143 -7.34 1.04 -3.96
CA ARG A 143 -7.42 0.73 -5.40
C ARG A 143 -8.44 1.61 -6.11
N VAL A 144 -9.61 1.80 -5.50
CA VAL A 144 -10.67 2.67 -6.05
C VAL A 144 -10.20 4.13 -6.07
N ALA A 145 -9.65 4.64 -4.97
CA ALA A 145 -9.11 5.98 -4.88
C ALA A 145 -8.02 6.24 -5.94
N ALA A 146 -7.12 5.28 -6.15
CA ALA A 146 -6.05 5.39 -7.14
C ALA A 146 -6.57 5.45 -8.58
N VAL A 147 -7.55 4.60 -8.93
CA VAL A 147 -8.19 4.64 -10.25
C VAL A 147 -8.92 5.97 -10.45
N ASN A 148 -9.65 6.46 -9.45
CA ASN A 148 -10.38 7.72 -9.53
C ASN A 148 -9.42 8.91 -9.70
N ALA A 149 -8.36 8.98 -8.89
CA ALA A 149 -7.36 10.05 -8.96
C ALA A 149 -6.62 10.04 -10.30
N ALA A 150 -6.21 8.87 -10.79
CA ALA A 150 -5.56 8.72 -12.08
C ALA A 150 -6.49 9.14 -13.24
N SER A 151 -7.77 8.74 -13.16
CA SER A 151 -8.79 9.13 -14.14
C SER A 151 -9.01 10.64 -14.17
N ALA A 152 -9.15 11.27 -13.00
CA ALA A 152 -9.29 12.71 -12.87
C ALA A 152 -8.08 13.50 -13.40
N SER A 153 -6.90 12.86 -13.38
CA SER A 153 -5.66 13.43 -13.91
C SER A 153 -5.40 13.09 -15.38
N GLY A 154 -6.38 12.47 -16.07
CA GLY A 154 -6.34 12.18 -17.51
C GLY A 154 -5.68 10.84 -17.89
N TYR A 155 -5.20 10.05 -16.93
CA TYR A 155 -4.50 8.79 -17.22
C TYR A 155 -5.41 7.63 -17.62
N ALA A 156 -6.72 7.71 -17.35
CA ALA A 156 -7.70 6.73 -17.80
C ALA A 156 -8.34 7.07 -19.17
N ALA A 157 -8.06 8.25 -19.72
CA ALA A 157 -8.63 8.72 -21.00
C ALA A 157 -7.88 8.19 -22.23
N SER A 158 -6.94 7.25 -22.05
CA SER A 158 -6.29 6.53 -23.14
C SER A 158 -6.41 5.04 -22.92
N ALA A 159 -7.65 4.54 -22.82
CA ALA A 159 -7.93 3.34 -23.59
C ALA A 159 -7.57 3.72 -25.04
N PRO A 160 -6.72 2.96 -25.76
CA PRO A 160 -6.59 3.20 -27.19
C PRO A 160 -8.02 3.17 -27.72
N ALA A 161 -8.44 4.27 -28.34
CA ALA A 161 -9.61 4.22 -29.18
C ALA A 161 -9.34 3.03 -30.10
N ILE A 162 -10.09 1.96 -29.91
CA ILE A 162 -10.16 0.88 -30.86
C ILE A 162 -10.82 1.56 -32.05
N SER A 163 -10.02 2.25 -32.86
CA SER A 163 -10.43 2.61 -34.20
C SER A 163 -10.92 1.30 -34.79
N GLU A 164 -12.18 1.30 -35.23
CA GLU A 164 -12.79 0.26 -36.02
C GLU A 164 -11.81 -0.12 -37.15
N ILE A 165 -10.90 -1.04 -36.86
CA ILE A 165 -10.15 -1.77 -37.86
C ILE A 165 -11.05 -2.95 -38.11
N ASP A 166 -11.72 -2.82 -39.24
CA ASP A 166 -12.49 -3.84 -39.93
C ASP A 166 -11.87 -5.23 -39.68
N SER A 167 -12.63 -6.05 -38.98
CA SER A 167 -12.26 -7.42 -38.64
C SER A 167 -12.39 -8.28 -39.90
N GLU A 168 -11.26 -8.55 -40.55
CA GLU A 168 -11.13 -9.74 -41.39
C GLU A 168 -10.13 -10.68 -40.70
N ASP A 169 -10.72 -11.71 -40.08
CA ASP A 169 -10.25 -13.09 -39.94
C ASP A 169 -8.74 -13.33 -40.11
N ASP A 170 -8.06 -13.68 -39.02
CA ASP A 170 -7.12 -14.79 -39.07
C ASP A 170 -6.99 -15.41 -37.68
N ASP A 171 -7.33 -16.71 -37.61
CA ASP A 171 -7.13 -17.58 -36.47
C ASP A 171 -5.64 -17.63 -36.11
N ASP A 172 -5.26 -17.06 -34.97
CA ASP A 172 -4.00 -17.42 -34.32
C ASP A 172 -4.26 -17.68 -32.82
N ASP A 173 -4.25 -18.96 -32.48
CA ASP A 173 -4.21 -19.51 -31.13
C ASP A 173 -2.96 -18.98 -30.40
N THR A 174 -3.01 -17.76 -29.90
CA THR A 174 -2.07 -17.30 -28.89
C THR A 174 -2.62 -17.68 -27.53
N ASP A 175 -2.15 -18.86 -27.09
CA ASP A 175 -2.08 -19.28 -25.70
C ASP A 175 -1.72 -18.09 -24.82
N MET A 176 -2.74 -17.53 -24.15
CA MET A 176 -2.58 -16.51 -23.11
C MET A 176 -1.96 -17.22 -21.91
N GLY A 177 -0.65 -17.44 -22.02
CA GLY A 177 0.18 -17.97 -20.97
C GLY A 177 -0.06 -17.16 -19.70
N ASP A 178 -0.56 -17.88 -18.69
CA ASP A 178 -0.54 -17.55 -17.28
C ASP A 178 0.71 -16.70 -16.97
N ASP A 179 0.50 -15.40 -16.71
CA ASP A 179 1.57 -14.42 -16.43
C ASP A 179 2.20 -14.81 -15.08
N ASP A 180 3.17 -15.70 -15.19
CA ASP A 180 4.10 -16.15 -14.17
C ASP A 180 4.52 -14.97 -13.30
N ILE A 181 4.45 -15.17 -11.99
CA ILE A 181 4.89 -14.24 -10.95
C ILE A 181 6.42 -14.09 -11.06
N THR A 182 6.87 -13.38 -12.08
CA THR A 182 8.22 -12.86 -12.17
C THR A 182 8.24 -11.56 -11.37
N VAL A 183 9.07 -11.53 -10.32
CA VAL A 183 9.35 -10.32 -9.56
C VAL A 183 10.07 -9.35 -10.49
N ARG A 184 9.31 -8.51 -11.18
CA ARG A 184 9.85 -7.46 -12.06
C ARG A 184 10.52 -6.39 -11.21
N THR A 185 11.70 -5.95 -11.63
CA THR A 185 12.43 -4.88 -10.92
C THR A 185 11.64 -3.58 -11.01
N ASP A 186 11.78 -2.69 -10.02
CA ASP A 186 11.11 -1.38 -9.98
C ASP A 186 11.27 -0.57 -11.29
N GLU A 187 12.41 -0.72 -11.96
CA GLU A 187 12.70 -0.11 -13.26
C GLU A 187 11.78 -0.58 -14.39
N GLU A 188 11.37 -1.86 -14.40
CA GLU A 188 10.46 -2.39 -15.43
C GLU A 188 9.01 -1.99 -15.19
N LEU A 189 8.62 -1.77 -13.93
CA LEU A 189 7.28 -1.32 -13.57
C LEU A 189 7.03 0.12 -13.99
N ASP A 190 8.08 0.95 -14.06
CA ASP A 190 7.96 2.36 -14.43
C ASP A 190 7.65 2.57 -15.93
N VAL A 191 7.97 1.58 -16.76
CA VAL A 191 7.69 1.57 -18.22
C VAL A 191 6.26 1.09 -18.53
N LEU A 192 5.56 0.48 -17.56
CA LEU A 192 4.21 -0.05 -17.79
C LEU A 192 3.17 1.07 -17.90
N PRO A 193 2.12 0.88 -18.72
CA PRO A 193 0.97 1.78 -18.73
C PRO A 193 0.38 1.93 -17.32
N ILE A 194 -0.05 3.15 -16.97
CA ILE A 194 -0.61 3.45 -15.65
C ILE A 194 -1.82 2.56 -15.33
N SER A 195 -2.65 2.22 -16.30
CA SER A 195 -3.77 1.28 -16.14
C SER A 195 -3.32 -0.10 -15.66
N LEU A 196 -2.21 -0.61 -16.18
CA LEU A 196 -1.63 -1.90 -15.79
C LEU A 196 -0.95 -1.81 -14.41
N ARG A 197 -0.32 -0.68 -14.08
CA ARG A 197 0.21 -0.47 -12.72
C ARG A 197 -0.92 -0.41 -11.68
N LEU A 198 -2.02 0.28 -12.00
CA LEU A 198 -3.22 0.37 -11.15
C LEU A 198 -3.87 -1.00 -10.90
N SER A 199 -3.91 -1.89 -11.90
CA SER A 199 -4.49 -3.22 -11.72
C SER A 199 -3.69 -4.12 -10.77
N ARG A 200 -2.39 -3.83 -10.60
CA ARG A 200 -1.45 -4.57 -9.75
C ARG A 200 -1.34 -4.04 -8.31
N VAL A 201 -1.94 -2.89 -8.01
CA VAL A 201 -1.93 -2.29 -6.66
C VAL A 201 -2.54 -3.28 -5.64
N TYR A 202 -1.79 -3.60 -4.59
CA TYR A 202 -2.15 -4.54 -3.53
C TYR A 202 -2.49 -5.97 -3.98
N LYS A 203 -1.96 -6.41 -5.13
CA LYS A 203 -2.24 -7.75 -5.68
C LYS A 203 -1.86 -8.85 -4.68
N GLN A 204 -0.67 -8.78 -4.09
CA GLN A 204 -0.19 -9.85 -3.20
C GLN A 204 -1.03 -9.97 -1.92
N THR A 205 -1.33 -8.84 -1.29
CA THR A 205 -2.14 -8.80 -0.07
C THR A 205 -3.54 -9.35 -0.31
N LEU A 206 -4.15 -8.99 -1.44
CA LEU A 206 -5.50 -9.45 -1.79
C LEU A 206 -5.56 -10.94 -2.09
N GLU A 207 -4.57 -11.50 -2.76
CA GLU A 207 -4.47 -12.95 -3.01
C GLU A 207 -4.43 -13.73 -1.68
N ILE A 208 -3.55 -13.34 -0.75
CA ILE A 208 -3.44 -14.00 0.57
C ILE A 208 -4.74 -13.88 1.37
N LEU A 209 -5.39 -12.71 1.34
CA LEU A 209 -6.63 -12.50 2.05
C LEU A 209 -7.80 -13.28 1.42
N GLY A 210 -7.86 -13.37 0.09
CA GLY A 210 -8.82 -14.19 -0.63
C GLY A 210 -8.73 -15.66 -0.24
N ASP A 211 -7.53 -16.22 -0.25
CA ASP A 211 -7.28 -17.61 0.16
C ASP A 211 -7.64 -17.86 1.64
N SER A 212 -7.32 -16.90 2.52
CA SER A 212 -7.55 -17.05 3.96
C SER A 212 -9.00 -16.87 4.40
N LEU A 213 -9.78 -16.03 3.71
CA LEU A 213 -11.19 -15.76 4.02
C LEU A 213 -12.12 -16.85 3.48
N THR A 214 -11.80 -17.43 2.33
CA THR A 214 -12.55 -18.56 1.76
C THR A 214 -12.35 -19.84 2.57
N SER A 215 -11.12 -20.09 3.03
CA SER A 215 -10.78 -21.23 3.90
C SER A 215 -11.48 -21.21 5.28
N GLY A 216 -11.87 -20.02 5.77
CA GLY A 216 -12.62 -19.87 7.03
C GLY A 216 -14.13 -20.10 6.91
N SER A 217 -14.67 -20.27 5.70
CA SER A 217 -16.11 -20.34 5.43
C SER A 217 -16.64 -21.76 5.17
N LEU A 218 -15.84 -22.81 5.36
CA LEU A 218 -16.29 -24.20 5.23
C LEU A 218 -16.62 -24.80 6.61
N PRO A 219 -17.91 -24.92 7.00
CA PRO A 219 -18.31 -25.83 8.05
C PRO A 219 -18.28 -27.26 7.49
N GLY A 220 -17.43 -28.11 8.08
CA GLY A 220 -17.53 -29.57 7.96
C GLY A 220 -18.55 -30.14 8.93
#